data_AF-A0A2N3DFE7-F1
#
_entry.id   AF-A0A2N3DFE7-F1
#
_cell.length_a   1.000
_cell.length_b   1.000
_cell.length_c   1.000
_cell.angle_alpha   90.00
_cell.angle_beta   90.00
_cell.angle_gamma   90.00
#
_symmetry.space_group_name_H-M   'P 1'
#
loop_
_entity.id
_entity.type
_entity.pdbx_description
1 polymer ?
#
loop_
_entity_poly.entity_id
_entity_poly.type
_entity_poly.pdbx_seq_one_letter_code
_entity_poly.pdbx_strand_id
1 'polypeptide(L)'
;MPVPTISPHPNIDEGYRLIPHLPDLVVMLSEAEYDAATIFSFDPDAQLAAGALAVPPSGGLTTAEIPHYRLPGTHLELTAWSRLARACLSGADALDDTTCLAAFLAARADTSGRHA
;
A
#
# COMPACT_ATOMS: atom_id res chain seq x y z
N MET A 1 16.41 -24.84 12.27
CA MET A 1 16.28 -23.97 11.09
C MET A 1 15.24 -22.91 11.41
N PRO A 2 15.57 -21.61 11.38
CA PRO A 2 14.67 -20.55 11.84
C PRO A 2 13.50 -20.38 10.88
N VAL A 3 12.30 -20.26 11.44
CA VAL A 3 11.07 -19.91 10.75
C VAL A 3 11.14 -18.40 10.49
N PRO A 4 11.04 -17.90 9.25
CA PRO A 4 10.86 -16.46 9.05
C PRO A 4 9.46 -16.11 9.55
N THR A 5 9.39 -15.57 10.76
CA THR A 5 8.20 -14.90 11.27
C THR A 5 7.97 -13.67 10.40
N ILE A 6 7.04 -13.79 9.44
CA ILE A 6 6.52 -12.66 8.69
C ILE A 6 5.84 -11.76 9.73
N SER A 7 6.43 -10.58 9.98
CA SER A 7 5.86 -9.59 10.91
C SER A 7 4.40 -9.32 10.51
N PRO A 8 3.43 -9.54 11.41
CA PRO A 8 2.02 -9.33 11.10
C PRO A 8 1.77 -7.83 11.15
N HIS A 9 1.88 -7.18 9.99
CA HIS A 9 1.65 -5.75 9.74
C HIS A 9 2.54 -4.80 10.57
N PRO A 10 3.36 -3.95 9.93
CA PRO A 10 3.95 -2.82 10.66
C PRO A 10 2.81 -2.04 11.34
N ASN A 11 3.08 -1.67 12.60
CA ASN A 11 2.23 -0.95 13.54
C ASN A 11 0.98 -0.28 12.90
N ILE A 12 -0.16 -0.98 12.87
CA ILE A 12 -1.36 -0.46 12.18
C ILE A 12 -1.83 0.88 12.80
N ASP A 13 -1.58 1.07 14.10
CA ASP A 13 -1.77 2.34 14.81
C ASP A 13 -0.95 3.49 14.21
N GLU A 14 0.25 3.21 13.70
CA GLU A 14 1.04 4.19 12.94
C GLU A 14 0.35 4.51 11.62
N GLY A 15 -0.13 3.50 10.91
CA GLY A 15 -0.94 3.65 9.71
C GLY A 15 -2.13 4.59 9.89
N TYR A 16 -2.89 4.40 10.97
CA TYR A 16 -4.01 5.27 11.32
C TYR A 16 -3.60 6.72 11.57
N ARG A 17 -2.44 6.94 12.21
CA ARG A 17 -1.88 8.28 12.42
C ARG A 17 -1.42 8.93 11.12
N LEU A 18 -1.07 8.14 10.11
CA LEU A 18 -0.60 8.62 8.81
C LEU A 18 -1.74 9.06 7.89
N ILE A 19 -2.94 8.46 7.98
CA ILE A 19 -4.11 8.80 7.14
C ILE A 19 -4.39 10.32 7.07
N PRO A 20 -4.54 11.06 8.19
CA PRO A 20 -4.82 12.50 8.13
C PRO A 20 -3.67 13.31 7.52
N HIS A 21 -2.46 12.75 7.49
CA HIS A 21 -1.27 13.38 6.92
C HIS A 21 -0.93 12.87 5.52
N LEU A 22 -1.79 12.03 4.92
CA LEU A 22 -1.54 11.42 3.62
C LEU A 22 -1.08 12.42 2.54
N PRO A 23 -1.66 13.64 2.40
CA PRO A 23 -1.19 14.63 1.44
C PRO A 23 0.29 15.02 1.59
N ASP A 24 0.84 14.92 2.80
CA ASP A 24 2.23 15.29 3.13
C ASP A 24 3.20 14.11 3.02
N LEU A 25 2.70 12.91 2.68
CA LEU A 25 3.49 11.69 2.61
C LEU A 25 3.95 11.39 1.18
N VAL A 26 5.07 10.67 1.09
CA VAL A 26 5.46 9.92 -0.09
C VAL A 26 5.21 8.44 0.20
N VAL A 27 4.47 7.78 -0.68
CA VAL A 27 4.13 6.35 -0.57
C VAL A 27 5.00 5.57 -1.56
N MET A 28 5.68 4.54 -1.04
CA MET A 28 6.57 3.66 -1.79
C MET A 28 5.79 2.49 -2.41
N LEU A 29 5.73 2.45 -3.74
CA LEU A 29 4.98 1.46 -4.51
C LEU A 29 5.91 0.48 -5.25
N SER A 30 5.46 -0.75 -5.38
CA SER A 30 5.99 -1.69 -6.36
C SER A 30 5.53 -1.30 -7.77
N GLU A 31 6.07 -1.93 -8.81
CA GLU A 31 5.67 -1.67 -10.19
C GLU A 31 4.18 -1.94 -10.43
N ALA A 32 3.67 -3.09 -10.01
CA ALA A 32 2.27 -3.46 -10.17
C ALA A 32 1.31 -2.51 -9.42
N GLU A 33 1.73 -1.99 -8.26
CA GLU A 33 0.97 -1.00 -7.50
C GLU A 33 0.99 0.38 -8.15
N TYR A 34 2.12 0.77 -8.73
CA TYR A 34 2.26 2.02 -9.47
C TYR A 34 1.41 2.02 -10.75
N ASP A 35 1.36 0.89 -11.46
CA ASP A 35 0.48 0.70 -12.62
C ASP A 35 -0.99 0.80 -12.21
N ALA A 36 -1.38 0.17 -11.11
CA ALA A 36 -2.74 0.28 -10.55
C ALA A 36 -3.07 1.72 -10.12
N ALA A 37 -2.14 2.41 -9.46
CA ALA A 37 -2.28 3.82 -9.10
C ALA A 37 -2.48 4.70 -10.34
N THR A 38 -1.77 4.40 -11.43
CA THR A 38 -1.94 5.09 -12.72
C THR A 38 -3.35 4.89 -13.24
N ILE A 39 -3.90 3.67 -13.23
CA ILE A 39 -5.29 3.40 -13.62
C ILE A 39 -6.26 4.24 -12.78
N PHE A 40 -6.11 4.22 -11.45
CA PHE A 40 -6.98 5.00 -10.55
C PHE A 40 -6.88 6.51 -10.74
N SER A 41 -5.74 7.03 -11.22
CA SER A 41 -5.59 8.47 -11.51
C SER A 41 -6.41 8.92 -12.72
N PHE A 42 -6.68 8.01 -13.67
CA PHE A 42 -7.53 8.28 -14.84
C PHE A 42 -8.99 7.89 -14.62
N ASP A 43 -9.23 6.79 -13.92
CA ASP A 43 -10.54 6.27 -13.57
C ASP A 43 -10.58 5.94 -12.07
N PRO A 44 -10.97 6.90 -11.21
CA PRO A 44 -11.07 6.67 -9.77
C PRO A 44 -12.16 5.65 -9.42
N ASP A 45 -13.07 5.37 -10.37
CA ASP A 45 -14.14 4.39 -10.21
C ASP A 45 -13.78 2.99 -10.68
N ALA A 46 -12.57 2.79 -11.23
CA ALA A 46 -12.05 1.47 -11.57
C ALA A 46 -12.17 0.48 -10.40
N GLN A 47 -12.42 -0.79 -10.73
CA GLN A 47 -12.58 -1.86 -9.75
C GLN A 47 -11.44 -2.87 -9.89
N LEU A 48 -10.64 -2.98 -8.84
CA LEU A 48 -9.69 -4.07 -8.66
C LEU A 48 -10.22 -4.98 -7.55
N ALA A 49 -10.14 -6.29 -7.76
CA ALA A 49 -10.52 -7.25 -6.73
C ALA A 49 -9.62 -7.09 -5.50
N ALA A 50 -10.19 -7.33 -4.31
CA ALA A 50 -9.43 -7.35 -3.07
C ALA A 50 -8.28 -8.38 -3.17
N GLY A 51 -7.08 -7.99 -2.77
CA GLY A 51 -5.89 -8.83 -2.88
C GLY A 51 -5.45 -9.16 -4.32
N ALA A 52 -5.96 -8.49 -5.37
CA ALA A 52 -5.51 -8.71 -6.75
C ALA A 52 -4.01 -8.44 -6.95
N LEU A 53 -3.42 -7.59 -6.11
CA LEU A 53 -2.00 -7.25 -6.08
C LEU A 53 -1.28 -7.92 -4.90
N ALA A 54 -1.96 -8.79 -4.15
CA ALA A 54 -1.33 -9.55 -3.10
C ALA A 54 -0.37 -10.57 -3.72
N VAL A 55 0.92 -10.43 -3.43
CA VAL A 55 1.96 -11.31 -3.94
C VAL A 55 1.67 -12.76 -3.47
N PRO A 56 1.50 -13.74 -4.39
CA PRO A 56 1.35 -15.13 -3.99
C PRO A 56 2.66 -15.68 -3.41
N PRO A 57 2.60 -16.56 -2.40
CA PRO A 57 3.79 -17.15 -1.79
C PRO A 57 4.32 -18.28 -2.68
N SER A 58 5.01 -17.99 -3.79
CA SER A 58 5.91 -18.89 -4.57
C SER A 58 6.19 -18.26 -5.94
N GLY A 59 7.41 -18.12 -6.47
CA GLY A 59 8.75 -18.47 -6.03
C GLY A 59 9.71 -18.01 -7.14
N GLY A 60 10.87 -17.49 -6.75
CA GLY A 60 11.85 -16.94 -7.68
C GLY A 60 12.03 -15.44 -7.48
N LEU A 61 12.71 -15.07 -6.39
CA LEU A 61 13.20 -13.72 -6.12
C LEU A 61 14.00 -13.23 -7.33
N THR A 62 13.40 -12.35 -8.12
CA THR A 62 14.14 -11.37 -8.89
C THR A 62 13.86 -10.02 -8.25
N THR A 63 14.86 -9.15 -8.25
CA THR A 63 14.99 -7.88 -7.53
C THR A 63 13.84 -6.85 -7.74
N ALA A 64 12.75 -7.21 -8.40
CA ALA A 64 11.61 -6.36 -8.79
C ALA A 64 10.57 -6.10 -7.67
N GLU A 65 10.62 -6.80 -6.54
CA GLU A 65 9.61 -6.67 -5.47
C GLU A 65 9.94 -5.62 -4.40
N ILE A 66 11.08 -4.91 -4.53
CA ILE A 66 11.41 -3.80 -3.62
C ILE A 66 10.64 -2.57 -4.12
N PRO A 67 9.80 -1.92 -3.29
CA PRO A 67 9.07 -0.74 -3.71
C PRO A 67 10.06 0.39 -4.03
N HIS A 68 10.03 0.83 -5.28
CA HIS A 68 10.98 1.76 -5.86
C HIS A 68 10.31 3.02 -6.42
N TYR A 69 9.00 2.98 -6.66
CA TYR A 69 8.27 4.13 -7.15
C TYR A 69 7.79 4.99 -5.98
N ARG A 70 8.10 6.28 -6.03
CA ARG A 70 7.70 7.27 -5.03
C ARG A 70 6.49 8.03 -5.55
N LEU A 71 5.33 7.86 -4.91
CA LEU A 71 4.12 8.58 -5.27
C LEU A 71 3.70 9.54 -4.15
N PRO A 72 3.59 10.85 -4.41
CA PRO A 72 3.04 11.80 -3.43
C PRO A 72 1.60 11.41 -3.06
N GLY A 73 1.24 11.53 -1.78
CA GLY A 73 -0.12 11.22 -1.33
C GLY A 73 -1.20 12.12 -1.94
N THR A 74 -0.83 13.29 -2.48
CA THR A 74 -1.73 14.17 -3.26
C THR A 74 -2.05 13.66 -4.67
N HIS A 75 -1.38 12.60 -5.14
CA HIS A 75 -1.55 12.12 -6.52
C HIS A 75 -2.88 11.39 -6.74
N LEU A 76 -3.46 10.83 -5.68
CA LEU A 76 -4.76 10.18 -5.72
C LEU A 76 -5.67 10.78 -4.66
N GLU A 77 -6.97 10.74 -4.90
CA GLU A 77 -7.96 11.01 -3.87
C GLU A 77 -7.95 9.89 -2.80
N LEU A 78 -8.46 10.20 -1.61
CA LEU A 78 -8.49 9.26 -0.48
C LEU A 78 -9.22 7.94 -0.82
N THR A 79 -10.28 8.02 -1.61
CA THR A 79 -11.06 6.87 -2.09
C THR A 79 -10.22 5.96 -3.00
N ALA A 80 -9.49 6.54 -3.95
CA ALA A 80 -8.57 5.80 -4.82
C ALA A 80 -7.42 5.16 -4.04
N TRP A 81 -6.85 5.86 -3.05
CA TRP A 81 -5.87 5.29 -2.13
C TRP A 81 -6.42 4.09 -1.34
N SER A 82 -7.67 4.19 -0.87
CA SER A 82 -8.32 3.11 -0.12
C SER A 82 -8.56 1.88 -1.00
N ARG A 83 -9.00 2.08 -2.25
CA ARG A 83 -9.17 1.00 -3.24
C ARG A 83 -7.84 0.34 -3.59
N LEU A 84 -6.78 1.12 -3.80
CA LEU A 84 -5.44 0.61 -4.05
C LEU A 84 -4.97 -0.23 -2.86
N ALA A 85 -5.10 0.28 -1.63
CA ALA A 85 -4.74 -0.46 -0.42
C ALA A 85 -5.48 -1.80 -0.32
N ARG A 86 -6.80 -1.80 -0.56
CA ARG A 86 -7.63 -3.02 -0.58
C ARG A 86 -7.16 -4.05 -1.61
N ALA A 87 -6.72 -3.60 -2.79
CA ALA A 87 -6.17 -4.48 -3.82
C ALA A 87 -4.82 -5.08 -3.43
N CYS A 88 -4.03 -4.41 -2.58
CA CYS A 88 -2.70 -4.85 -2.14
C CYS A 88 -2.72 -5.82 -0.95
N LEU A 89 -3.76 -5.80 -0.12
CA LEU A 89 -3.83 -6.61 1.09
C LEU A 89 -4.45 -8.00 0.83
N SER A 90 -3.75 -9.06 1.24
CA SER A 90 -4.32 -10.39 1.38
C SER A 90 -5.40 -10.38 2.47
N GLY A 91 -6.60 -10.92 2.18
CA GLY A 91 -7.69 -10.97 3.15
C GLY A 91 -8.43 -9.65 3.38
N ALA A 92 -8.25 -8.67 2.49
CA ALA A 92 -8.93 -7.37 2.57
C ALA A 92 -10.47 -7.46 2.53
N ASP A 93 -11.05 -8.58 2.11
CA ASP A 93 -12.51 -8.80 2.14
C ASP A 93 -13.11 -8.76 3.56
N ALA A 94 -12.33 -9.10 4.58
CA ALA A 94 -12.77 -9.07 5.96
C ALA A 94 -12.51 -7.73 6.66
N LEU A 95 -11.86 -6.78 5.98
CA LEU A 95 -11.42 -5.50 6.53
C LEU A 95 -12.22 -4.35 5.91
N ASP A 96 -12.42 -3.30 6.70
CA ASP A 96 -12.91 -2.04 6.17
C ASP A 96 -11.80 -1.28 5.43
N ASP A 97 -12.21 -0.33 4.60
CA ASP A 97 -11.30 0.40 3.71
C ASP A 97 -10.28 1.23 4.51
N THR A 98 -10.66 1.73 5.69
CA THR A 98 -9.76 2.49 6.56
C THR A 98 -8.68 1.60 7.18
N THR A 99 -9.02 0.38 7.64
CA THR A 99 -8.00 -0.56 8.13
C THR A 99 -7.06 -1.00 7.01
N CYS A 100 -7.58 -1.23 5.81
CA CYS A 100 -6.75 -1.54 4.64
C CYS A 100 -5.76 -0.40 4.35
N LEU A 101 -6.24 0.85 4.31
CA LEU A 101 -5.40 2.02 4.08
C LEU A 101 -4.35 2.20 5.18
N ALA A 102 -4.74 2.05 6.45
CA ALA A 102 -3.81 2.14 7.58
C ALA A 102 -2.68 1.10 7.45
N ALA A 103 -3.03 -0.17 7.23
CA ALA A 103 -2.05 -1.24 7.07
C ALA A 103 -1.13 -1.02 5.86
N PHE A 104 -1.67 -0.51 4.76
CA PHE A 104 -0.89 -0.16 3.58
C PHE A 104 0.09 0.99 3.84
N LEU A 105 -0.37 2.09 4.44
CA LEU A 105 0.48 3.24 4.76
C LEU A 105 1.56 2.89 5.79
N ALA A 106 1.24 2.08 6.80
CA ALA A 106 2.23 1.61 7.77
C ALA A 106 3.38 0.82 7.10
N ALA A 107 3.10 0.14 5.99
CA ALA A 107 4.11 -0.60 5.24
C ALA A 107 4.87 0.26 4.22
N ARG A 108 4.23 1.30 3.68
CA ARG A 108 4.69 1.99 2.47
C ARG A 108 5.04 3.47 2.62
N ALA A 109 4.67 4.11 3.72
CA ALA A 109 5.01 5.52 3.92
C ALA A 109 6.52 5.70 4.10
N ASP A 110 7.12 6.55 3.26
CA ASP A 110 8.50 6.99 3.43
C ASP A 110 8.54 8.05 4.54
N THR A 111 8.77 7.61 5.78
CA THR A 111 8.91 8.49 6.95
C THR A 111 10.29 9.14 7.06
N SER A 112 11.21 8.78 6.15
CA SER A 112 12.58 9.27 6.08
C SER A 112 12.69 10.80 5.88
N GLY A 113 11.60 11.47 5.47
CA GLY A 113 11.52 12.92 5.32
C GLY A 113 11.16 13.70 6.60
N ARG A 114 10.93 13.05 7.75
CA ARG A 114 10.45 13.71 8.98
C ARG A 114 11.55 14.26 9.91
N HIS A 115 12.75 14.45 9.36
CA HIS A 115 13.87 15.16 10.02
C HIS A 115 14.37 16.28 9.11
N ALA A 116 13.70 17.43 9.16
CA ALA A 116 14.26 18.71 8.72
C ALA A 116 13.71 19.84 9.62
#